data_AF-A0A6L2ZMJ2-F1
#
_entry.id   AF-A0A6L2ZMJ2-F1
#
_cell.length_a   1.000
_cell.length_b   1.000
_cell.length_c   1.000
_cell.angle_alpha   90.00
_cell.angle_beta   90.00
_cell.angle_gamma   90.00
#
_symmetry.space_group_name_H-M   'P 1'
#
loop_
_entity.id
_entity.type
_entity.pdbx_description
1 polymer ?
#
loop_
_entity_poly.entity_id
_entity_poly.type
_entity_poly.pdbx_seq_one_letter_code
_entity_poly.pdbx_strand_id
1 'polypeptide(L)'
;MLSNITNCLPIGVTPLERNSIQLSELIKRLYSVRPSTIQLKQASTPLEKPLARLEQSLISEILELELAPYFMMYTNLMTYPLKFRQHVLAIKEKLTYAKTASRFGVGMASLMRWNRRITPCTTHNKPATKIDMEALAQDVATYPDDYQYERAQRFGVSAQGIRHALKRLRVSRKKNTSASQS
;
A
#
# COMPACT_ATOMS: atom_id res chain seq x y z
N MET A 1 -50.56 44.93 -20.78
CA MET A 1 -49.75 46.02 -20.20
C MET A 1 -48.32 45.52 -20.06
N LEU A 2 -47.51 45.81 -21.08
CA LEU A 2 -46.06 45.64 -21.04
C LEU A 2 -45.50 46.56 -19.96
N SER A 3 -44.61 46.05 -19.09
CA SER A 3 -43.34 46.73 -18.78
C SER A 3 -42.51 45.96 -17.75
N ASN A 4 -41.31 45.59 -18.20
CA ASN A 4 -40.04 45.82 -17.50
C ASN A 4 -39.82 45.16 -16.14
N ILE A 5 -39.26 43.96 -16.17
CA ILE A 5 -38.02 43.68 -15.42
C ILE A 5 -37.03 42.99 -16.37
N THR A 6 -36.60 43.74 -17.38
CA THR A 6 -35.19 43.68 -17.80
C THR A 6 -34.43 44.70 -16.96
N ASN A 7 -33.26 44.30 -16.47
CA ASN A 7 -32.28 45.03 -15.64
C ASN A 7 -32.56 44.86 -14.13
N CYS A 8 -31.78 44.09 -13.37
CA CYS A 8 -30.32 44.22 -13.28
C CYS A 8 -29.61 42.87 -13.49
N LEU A 9 -28.95 42.73 -14.65
CA LEU A 9 -28.01 41.66 -14.97
C LEU A 9 -26.59 42.26 -14.92
N PRO A 10 -25.61 41.62 -14.28
CA PRO A 10 -24.21 41.93 -14.54
C PRO A 10 -23.85 41.52 -15.97
N ILE A 11 -23.19 42.43 -16.67
CA ILE A 11 -22.70 42.29 -18.05
C ILE A 11 -21.63 41.19 -18.08
N GLY A 12 -21.80 40.15 -18.91
CA GLY A 12 -20.69 39.28 -19.31
C GLY A 12 -20.84 37.74 -19.22
N VAL A 13 -22.01 37.17 -18.92
CA VAL A 13 -22.16 35.69 -18.83
C VAL A 13 -22.74 35.09 -20.11
N THR A 14 -22.00 34.15 -20.70
CA THR A 14 -22.39 33.40 -21.91
C THR A 14 -23.60 32.50 -21.63
N PRO A 15 -24.36 32.07 -22.66
CA PRO A 15 -25.51 31.17 -22.48
C PRO A 15 -25.17 29.86 -21.74
N LEU A 16 -23.92 29.40 -21.83
CA LEU A 16 -23.41 28.21 -21.13
C LEU A 16 -23.25 28.45 -19.61
N GLU A 17 -22.76 29.63 -19.22
CA GLU A 17 -22.67 30.05 -17.82
C GLU A 17 -24.05 30.17 -17.16
N ARG A 18 -25.05 30.62 -17.93
CA ARG A 18 -26.45 30.70 -17.47
C ARG A 18 -27.06 29.32 -17.17
N ASN A 19 -26.73 28.31 -17.98
CA ASN A 19 -27.17 26.93 -17.79
C ASN A 19 -26.47 26.27 -16.59
N SER A 20 -25.19 26.60 -16.36
CA SER A 20 -24.41 26.17 -15.19
C SER A 20 -25.02 26.68 -13.88
N ILE A 21 -25.38 27.96 -13.83
CA ILE A 21 -25.99 28.57 -12.63
C ILE A 21 -27.38 27.97 -12.36
N GLN A 22 -28.22 27.82 -13.39
CA GLN A 22 -29.53 27.17 -13.28
C GLN A 22 -29.44 25.72 -12.77
N LEU A 23 -28.45 24.95 -13.24
CA LEU A 23 -28.21 23.58 -12.78
C LEU A 23 -27.75 23.55 -11.31
N SER A 24 -26.88 24.47 -10.90
CA SER A 24 -26.42 24.54 -9.51
C SER A 24 -27.56 24.90 -8.53
N GLU A 25 -28.51 25.73 -8.96
CA GLU A 25 -29.69 26.13 -8.18
C GLU A 25 -30.69 24.96 -8.06
N LEU A 26 -30.90 24.20 -9.14
CA LEU A 26 -31.69 22.98 -9.17
C LEU A 26 -31.11 21.89 -8.25
N ILE A 27 -29.79 21.73 -8.28
CA ILE A 27 -29.06 20.79 -7.42
C ILE A 27 -29.23 21.19 -5.95
N LYS A 28 -29.05 22.47 -5.60
CA LYS A 28 -29.28 22.95 -4.22
C LYS A 28 -30.72 22.74 -3.75
N ARG A 29 -31.72 22.86 -4.63
CA ARG A 29 -33.12 22.53 -4.32
C ARG A 29 -33.35 21.04 -4.10
N LEU A 30 -32.73 20.19 -4.93
CA LEU A 30 -32.81 18.73 -4.78
C LEU A 30 -32.19 18.23 -3.47
N TYR A 31 -31.06 18.81 -3.03
CA TYR A 31 -30.40 18.42 -1.79
C TYR A 31 -30.97 19.10 -0.51
N SER A 32 -31.84 20.10 -0.65
CA SER A 32 -32.55 20.76 0.48
C SER A 32 -33.84 20.03 0.88
N VAL A 33 -34.44 19.28 -0.06
CA VAL A 33 -35.56 18.39 0.25
C VAL A 33 -35.01 17.17 1.00
N ARG A 34 -35.06 17.22 2.34
CA ARG A 34 -34.81 16.04 3.17
C ARG A 34 -35.69 14.91 2.66
N PRO A 35 -35.16 13.71 2.32
CA PRO A 35 -36.00 12.57 2.09
C PRO A 35 -36.66 12.22 3.43
N SER A 36 -37.92 12.63 3.60
CA SER A 36 -38.77 12.05 4.61
C SER A 36 -38.84 10.55 4.32
N THR A 37 -38.60 9.75 5.34
CA THR A 37 -38.53 8.30 5.32
C THR A 37 -39.86 7.72 4.85
N ILE A 38 -40.07 7.67 3.53
CA ILE A 38 -41.13 6.86 2.94
C ILE A 38 -40.56 5.44 2.92
N GLN A 39 -41.05 4.63 3.85
CA GLN A 39 -40.86 3.19 3.86
C GLN A 39 -41.44 2.62 2.55
N LEU A 40 -40.62 2.56 1.50
CA LEU A 40 -40.94 1.81 0.29
C LEU A 40 -40.78 0.33 0.60
N LYS A 41 -41.92 -0.28 0.94
CA LYS A 41 -42.12 -1.72 1.05
C LYS A 41 -41.53 -2.40 -0.19
N GLN A 42 -40.45 -3.16 -0.02
CA GLN A 42 -39.81 -3.91 -1.10
C GLN A 42 -40.79 -4.96 -1.63
N ALA A 43 -41.28 -4.75 -2.85
CA ALA A 43 -41.81 -5.82 -3.68
C ALA A 43 -40.77 -6.07 -4.78
N SER A 44 -39.84 -7.00 -4.54
CA SER A 44 -38.95 -7.49 -5.59
C SER A 44 -39.62 -8.64 -6.31
N THR A 45 -39.99 -8.42 -7.57
CA THR A 45 -40.48 -9.44 -8.47
C THR A 45 -39.35 -10.41 -8.86
N PRO A 46 -39.64 -11.70 -9.09
CA PRO A 46 -38.62 -12.76 -9.05
C PRO A 46 -37.69 -12.90 -10.27
N LEU A 47 -37.63 -11.95 -11.21
CA LEU A 47 -36.95 -12.16 -12.51
C LEU A 47 -35.82 -11.18 -12.91
N GLU A 48 -35.37 -10.28 -12.02
CA GLU A 48 -34.27 -9.33 -12.36
C GLU A 48 -32.85 -9.82 -11.95
N LYS A 49 -32.76 -10.89 -11.15
CA LYS A 49 -31.49 -11.40 -10.61
C LYS A 49 -30.45 -11.94 -11.61
N PRO A 50 -30.80 -12.48 -12.80
CA PRO A 50 -29.77 -13.04 -13.68
C PRO A 50 -29.05 -11.98 -14.53
N LEU A 51 -29.73 -10.90 -14.93
CA LEU A 51 -29.14 -9.83 -15.76
C LEU A 51 -28.21 -8.91 -14.97
N ALA A 52 -28.58 -8.56 -13.73
CA ALA A 52 -27.71 -7.78 -12.85
C ALA A 52 -26.39 -8.52 -12.50
N ARG A 53 -26.39 -9.85 -12.51
CA ARG A 53 -25.19 -10.66 -12.22
C ARG A 53 -24.19 -10.65 -13.38
N LEU A 54 -24.68 -10.70 -14.62
CA LEU A 54 -23.83 -10.64 -15.81
C LEU A 54 -23.29 -9.22 -16.03
N GLU A 55 -24.10 -8.19 -15.77
CA GLU A 55 -23.62 -6.80 -15.81
C GLU A 55 -22.63 -6.49 -14.69
N GLN A 56 -22.85 -6.98 -13.46
CA GLN A 56 -21.87 -6.83 -12.38
C GLN A 56 -20.59 -7.62 -12.63
N SER A 57 -20.67 -8.80 -13.27
CA SER A 57 -19.53 -9.57 -13.74
C SER A 57 -18.72 -8.77 -14.76
N LEU A 58 -19.36 -8.25 -15.80
CA LEU A 58 -18.73 -7.44 -16.84
C LEU A 58 -18.12 -6.14 -16.28
N ILE A 59 -18.82 -5.47 -15.37
CA ILE A 59 -18.32 -4.26 -14.70
C ILE A 59 -17.11 -4.59 -13.81
N SER A 60 -17.12 -5.72 -13.09
CA SER A 60 -15.96 -6.15 -12.30
C SER A 60 -14.76 -6.52 -13.17
N GLU A 61 -14.98 -7.12 -14.33
CA GLU A 61 -13.95 -7.52 -15.29
C GLU A 61 -13.34 -6.30 -16.02
N ILE A 62 -14.17 -5.32 -16.38
CA ILE A 62 -13.74 -4.03 -16.94
C ILE A 62 -12.97 -3.22 -15.89
N LEU A 63 -13.45 -3.18 -14.64
CA LEU A 63 -12.76 -2.50 -13.55
C LEU A 63 -11.42 -3.17 -13.22
N GLU A 64 -11.32 -4.50 -13.30
CA GLU A 64 -10.05 -5.21 -13.19
C GLU A 64 -9.11 -4.87 -14.36
N LEU A 65 -9.59 -4.73 -15.60
CA LEU A 65 -8.72 -4.37 -16.74
C LEU A 65 -8.26 -2.91 -16.72
N GLU A 66 -9.11 -1.96 -16.29
CA GLU A 66 -8.77 -0.54 -16.21
C GLU A 66 -7.96 -0.20 -14.95
N LEU A 67 -8.22 -0.87 -13.82
CA LEU A 67 -7.53 -0.60 -12.55
C LEU A 67 -6.41 -1.58 -12.23
N ALA A 68 -6.26 -2.76 -12.86
CA ALA A 68 -5.10 -3.64 -12.65
C ALA A 68 -3.73 -2.94 -12.82
N PRO A 69 -3.51 -2.06 -13.81
CA PRO A 69 -2.24 -1.33 -13.88
C PRO A 69 -2.04 -0.37 -12.69
N TYR A 70 -3.14 0.15 -12.11
CA TYR A 70 -3.11 1.01 -10.92
C TYR A 70 -2.96 0.19 -9.62
N PHE A 71 -3.65 -0.95 -9.50
CA PHE A 71 -3.58 -1.84 -8.36
C PHE A 71 -2.22 -2.51 -8.23
N MET A 72 -1.58 -2.87 -9.35
CA MET A 72 -0.19 -3.31 -9.41
C MET A 72 0.82 -2.23 -8.99
N MET A 73 0.41 -0.96 -8.87
CA MET A 73 1.27 0.14 -8.42
C MET A 73 1.22 0.37 -6.90
N TYR A 74 0.15 -0.05 -6.19
CA TYR A 74 -0.12 0.46 -4.83
C TYR A 74 0.02 -0.51 -3.67
N THR A 75 0.27 -1.80 -3.88
CA THR A 75 0.47 -2.70 -2.72
C THR A 75 1.68 -3.59 -2.91
N ASN A 76 2.53 -3.59 -1.87
CA ASN A 76 3.87 -4.16 -1.75
C ASN A 76 4.99 -3.22 -2.23
N LEU A 77 5.78 -2.73 -1.25
CA LEU A 77 7.17 -2.27 -1.37
C LEU A 77 7.57 -1.87 -2.80
N MET A 78 7.64 -0.56 -3.13
CA MET A 78 7.95 0.13 -4.42
C MET A 78 9.08 -0.49 -5.29
N THR A 79 9.04 -1.77 -5.55
CA THR A 79 10.11 -2.64 -6.00
C THR A 79 9.44 -3.72 -6.82
N TYR A 80 9.69 -3.67 -8.12
CA TYR A 80 9.05 -4.56 -9.08
C TYR A 80 9.29 -6.05 -8.74
N PRO A 81 8.28 -6.93 -8.85
CA PRO A 81 8.42 -8.36 -8.54
C PRO A 81 9.32 -9.09 -9.54
N LEU A 82 9.91 -10.22 -9.14
CA LEU A 82 10.89 -10.96 -9.95
C LEU A 82 10.33 -11.38 -11.32
N LYS A 83 9.10 -11.91 -11.34
CA LYS A 83 8.40 -12.34 -12.56
C LYS A 83 8.24 -11.19 -13.57
N PHE A 84 7.90 -10.00 -13.08
CA PHE A 84 7.79 -8.81 -13.93
C PHE A 84 9.15 -8.42 -14.53
N ARG A 85 10.22 -8.42 -13.72
CA ARG A 85 11.58 -8.11 -14.23
C ARG A 85 12.02 -9.10 -15.30
N GLN A 86 11.76 -10.39 -15.10
CA GLN A 86 12.04 -11.45 -16.08
C GLN A 86 11.28 -11.20 -17.38
N HIS A 87 9.99 -10.89 -17.28
CA HIS A 87 9.15 -10.59 -18.42
C HIS A 87 9.65 -9.36 -19.21
N VAL A 88 9.98 -8.27 -18.51
CA VAL A 88 10.50 -7.05 -19.13
C VAL A 88 11.85 -7.30 -19.81
N LEU A 89 12.75 -8.07 -19.18
CA LEU A 89 14.05 -8.39 -19.78
C LEU A 89 13.93 -9.31 -21.01
N ALA A 90 13.02 -10.28 -21.00
CA ALA A 90 12.74 -11.13 -22.16
C ALA A 90 12.22 -10.32 -23.36
N ILE A 91 11.36 -9.32 -23.11
CA ILE A 91 10.86 -8.43 -24.17
C ILE A 91 11.94 -7.44 -24.62
N LYS A 92 12.81 -7.02 -23.71
CA LYS A 92 13.96 -6.15 -24.01
C LYS A 92 14.94 -6.79 -24.98
N GLU A 93 15.05 -8.11 -25.10
CA GLU A 93 15.93 -8.74 -26.10
C GLU A 93 15.60 -8.29 -27.54
N LYS A 94 14.33 -7.91 -27.79
CA LYS A 94 13.84 -7.45 -29.09
C LYS A 94 13.81 -5.91 -29.23
N LEU A 95 14.11 -5.16 -28.16
CA LEU A 95 13.90 -3.71 -28.09
C LEU A 95 15.12 -3.00 -27.48
N THR A 96 15.23 -1.69 -27.75
CA THR A 96 16.20 -0.87 -27.03
C THR A 96 15.74 -0.58 -25.60
N TYR A 97 16.67 -0.24 -24.71
CA TYR A 97 16.34 0.12 -23.33
C TYR A 97 15.37 1.31 -23.25
N ALA A 98 15.49 2.30 -24.15
CA ALA A 98 14.61 3.46 -24.20
C ALA A 98 13.16 3.05 -24.54
N LYS A 99 12.99 2.27 -25.62
CA LYS A 99 11.67 1.78 -26.03
C LYS A 99 11.04 0.89 -24.96
N THR A 100 11.83 0.03 -24.34
CA THR A 100 11.38 -0.84 -23.24
C THR A 100 10.93 -0.01 -22.03
N ALA A 101 11.73 0.99 -21.64
CA ALA A 101 11.41 1.89 -20.54
C ALA A 101 10.09 2.62 -20.76
N SER A 102 9.90 3.21 -21.94
CA SER A 102 8.65 3.89 -22.31
C SER A 102 7.46 2.93 -22.34
N ARG A 103 7.63 1.72 -22.88
CA ARG A 103 6.56 0.72 -23.00
C ARG A 103 6.03 0.23 -21.64
N PHE A 104 6.92 0.01 -20.68
CA PHE A 104 6.56 -0.53 -19.36
C PHE A 104 6.46 0.54 -18.27
N GLY A 105 6.70 1.82 -18.58
CA GLY A 105 6.74 2.89 -17.59
C GLY A 105 7.85 2.72 -16.55
N VAL A 106 8.95 2.04 -16.91
CA VAL A 106 10.07 1.75 -16.00
C VAL A 106 11.24 2.66 -16.34
N GLY A 107 11.85 3.30 -15.33
CA GLY A 107 13.05 4.11 -15.56
C GLY A 107 14.21 3.32 -16.18
N MET A 108 14.93 3.91 -17.13
CA MET A 108 16.04 3.25 -17.83
C MET A 108 17.12 2.70 -16.88
N ALA A 109 17.44 3.44 -15.82
CA ALA A 109 18.38 3.01 -14.78
C ALA A 109 17.91 1.71 -14.08
N SER A 110 16.61 1.51 -13.90
CA SER A 110 16.06 0.29 -13.32
C SER A 110 16.27 -0.92 -14.24
N LEU A 111 16.08 -0.76 -15.55
CA LEU A 111 16.37 -1.82 -16.52
C LEU A 111 17.86 -2.19 -16.51
N MET A 112 18.75 -1.19 -16.47
CA MET A 112 20.19 -1.43 -16.37
C MET A 112 20.57 -2.15 -15.07
N ARG A 113 19.94 -1.79 -13.94
CA ARG A 113 20.11 -2.50 -12.67
C ARG A 113 19.64 -3.95 -12.77
N TRP A 114 18.50 -4.23 -13.39
CA TRP A 114 18.00 -5.61 -13.55
C TRP A 114 18.86 -6.44 -14.48
N ASN A 115 19.43 -5.83 -15.52
CA ASN A 115 20.37 -6.48 -16.42
C ASN A 115 21.65 -6.92 -15.67
N ARG A 116 22.06 -6.19 -14.62
CA ARG A 116 23.18 -6.59 -13.74
C ARG A 116 22.76 -7.60 -12.68
N ARG A 117 21.59 -7.39 -12.06
CA ARG A 117 21.03 -8.26 -11.02
C ARG A 117 19.51 -8.22 -11.07
N ILE A 118 18.92 -9.34 -11.48
CA ILE A 118 17.47 -9.45 -11.60
C ILE A 118 16.79 -9.65 -10.24
N THR A 119 17.45 -10.34 -9.32
CA THR A 119 16.90 -10.65 -7.99
C THR A 119 16.79 -9.39 -7.13
N PRO A 120 15.62 -9.14 -6.50
CA PRO A 120 15.47 -8.04 -5.57
C PRO A 120 16.40 -8.23 -4.36
N CYS A 121 16.94 -7.13 -3.85
CA CYS A 121 17.62 -7.13 -2.57
C CYS A 121 16.56 -7.11 -1.47
N THR A 122 16.32 -8.25 -0.83
CA THR A 122 15.31 -8.35 0.24
C THR A 122 15.85 -7.90 1.59
N THR A 123 17.15 -8.10 1.83
CA THR A 123 17.78 -7.88 3.15
C THR A 123 19.01 -7.02 3.03
N HIS A 124 19.13 -6.03 3.92
CA HIS A 124 20.35 -5.27 4.09
C HIS A 124 21.21 -5.91 5.18
N ASN A 125 22.48 -6.23 4.87
CA ASN A 125 23.43 -6.75 5.85
C ASN A 125 24.02 -5.58 6.67
N LYS A 126 23.32 -5.13 7.72
CA LYS A 126 23.83 -4.12 8.67
C LYS A 126 24.32 -4.80 9.95
N PRO A 127 25.58 -4.61 10.37
CA PRO A 127 26.08 -5.17 11.62
C PRO A 127 25.47 -4.48 12.85
N ALA A 128 25.61 -5.13 14.01
CA ALA A 128 25.26 -4.55 15.29
C ALA A 128 26.21 -3.41 15.64
N THR A 129 25.74 -2.16 15.71
CA THR A 129 26.64 -1.03 15.99
C THR A 129 26.88 -0.79 17.49
N LYS A 130 25.91 -1.13 18.35
CA LYS A 130 25.95 -0.77 19.78
C LYS A 130 26.41 -1.87 20.73
N ILE A 131 26.28 -3.13 20.34
CA ILE A 131 26.56 -4.28 21.20
C ILE A 131 27.72 -5.04 20.57
N ASP A 132 28.81 -5.17 21.30
CA ASP A 132 29.88 -6.08 20.95
C ASP A 132 29.42 -7.53 21.18
N MET A 133 29.48 -8.33 20.12
CA MET A 133 28.96 -9.69 20.09
C MET A 133 29.88 -10.66 20.84
N GLU A 134 31.20 -10.39 20.87
CA GLU A 134 32.17 -11.21 21.59
C GLU A 134 32.04 -10.98 23.10
N ALA A 135 31.99 -9.72 23.53
CA ALA A 135 31.74 -9.37 24.91
C ALA A 135 30.40 -9.94 25.42
N LEU A 136 29.34 -9.93 24.61
CA LEU A 136 28.06 -10.54 24.97
C LEU A 136 28.16 -12.06 25.10
N ALA A 137 28.91 -12.74 24.24
CA ALA A 137 29.12 -14.19 24.34
C ALA A 137 29.84 -14.56 25.65
N GLN A 138 30.83 -13.77 26.05
CA GLN A 138 31.55 -13.96 27.31
C GLN A 138 30.64 -13.72 28.54
N ASP A 139 29.79 -12.69 28.50
CA ASP A 139 28.82 -12.41 29.57
C ASP A 139 27.78 -13.53 29.70
N VAL A 140 27.35 -14.13 28.59
CA VAL A 140 26.45 -15.29 28.58
C VAL A 140 27.11 -16.53 29.20
N ALA A 141 28.40 -16.76 28.91
CA ALA A 141 29.14 -17.87 29.50
C ALA A 141 29.39 -17.69 31.00
N THR A 142 29.69 -16.46 31.43
CA THR A 142 30.01 -16.14 32.83
C THR A 142 28.76 -16.19 33.70
N TYR A 143 27.63 -15.68 33.20
CA TYR A 143 26.40 -15.57 33.96
C TYR A 143 25.23 -16.20 33.20
N PRO A 144 25.09 -17.54 33.15
CA PRO A 144 24.09 -18.19 32.29
C PRO A 144 22.63 -17.99 32.74
N ASP A 145 22.41 -17.68 34.01
CA ASP A 145 21.08 -17.52 34.62
C ASP A 145 20.54 -16.08 34.60
N ASP A 146 21.41 -15.10 34.32
CA ASP A 146 21.04 -13.68 34.36
C ASP A 146 19.95 -13.32 33.36
N TYR A 147 19.05 -12.47 33.82
CA TYR A 147 17.97 -11.94 33.03
C TYR A 147 18.48 -10.93 31.99
N GLN A 148 17.69 -10.76 30.93
CA GLN A 148 18.04 -9.85 29.84
C GLN A 148 18.20 -8.39 30.30
N TYR A 149 17.47 -7.95 31.33
CA TYR A 149 17.58 -6.60 31.86
C TYR A 149 18.89 -6.37 32.64
N GLU A 150 19.39 -7.37 33.36
CA GLU A 150 20.65 -7.31 34.12
C GLU A 150 21.84 -7.16 33.17
N ARG A 151 21.84 -7.97 32.10
CA ARG A 151 22.81 -7.84 31.01
C ARG A 151 22.71 -6.47 30.35
N ALA A 152 21.49 -6.00 30.10
CA ALA A 152 21.29 -4.70 29.45
C ALA A 152 21.89 -3.55 30.26
N GLN A 153 21.82 -3.63 31.59
CA GLN A 153 22.44 -2.67 32.50
C GLN A 153 23.98 -2.67 32.39
N ARG A 154 24.62 -3.85 32.26
CA ARG A 154 26.08 -3.96 32.05
C ARG A 154 26.53 -3.36 30.73
N PHE A 155 25.76 -3.59 29.67
CA PHE A 155 26.07 -3.11 28.32
C PHE A 155 25.53 -1.70 28.02
N GLY A 156 24.79 -1.07 28.94
CA GLY A 156 24.19 0.26 28.74
C GLY A 156 23.16 0.30 27.60
N VAL A 157 22.46 -0.80 27.34
CA VAL A 157 21.50 -0.94 26.24
C VAL A 157 20.11 -1.31 26.76
N SER A 158 19.12 -1.39 25.87
CA SER A 158 17.79 -1.89 26.24
C SER A 158 17.76 -3.41 26.32
N ALA A 159 16.93 -3.97 27.20
CA ALA A 159 16.71 -5.42 27.31
C ALA A 159 16.27 -6.05 25.98
N GLN A 160 15.47 -5.33 25.18
CA GLN A 160 15.08 -5.75 23.83
C GLN A 160 16.29 -5.83 22.88
N GLY A 161 17.24 -4.89 22.98
CA GLY A 161 18.49 -4.91 22.22
C GLY A 161 19.30 -6.18 22.52
N ILE A 162 19.44 -6.53 23.80
CA ILE A 162 20.06 -7.79 24.23
C ILE A 162 19.30 -8.99 23.67
N ARG A 163 17.97 -9.02 23.74
CA ARG A 163 17.16 -10.11 23.16
C ARG A 163 17.48 -10.34 21.68
N HIS A 164 17.58 -9.27 20.88
CA HIS A 164 17.95 -9.38 19.48
C HIS A 164 19.39 -9.82 19.28
N ALA A 165 20.32 -9.37 20.12
CA ALA A 165 21.72 -9.79 20.09
C ALA A 165 21.88 -11.28 20.43
N LEU A 166 21.20 -11.78 21.46
CA LEU A 166 21.16 -13.21 21.80
C LEU A 166 20.62 -14.08 20.66
N LYS A 167 19.58 -13.60 19.95
CA LYS A 167 19.08 -14.27 18.74
C LYS A 167 20.13 -14.36 17.63
N ARG A 168 20.97 -13.33 17.46
CA ARG A 168 22.07 -13.35 16.48
C ARG A 168 23.14 -14.39 16.87
N LEU A 169 23.43 -14.53 18.17
CA LEU A 169 24.33 -15.57 18.70
C LEU A 169 23.71 -16.98 18.70
N ARG A 170 22.44 -17.13 18.29
CA ARG A 170 21.67 -18.39 18.34
C ARG A 170 21.59 -19.00 19.74
N VAL A 171 21.70 -18.18 20.78
CA VAL A 171 21.54 -18.63 22.18
C VAL A 171 20.05 -18.76 22.49
N SER A 172 19.65 -19.97 22.85
CA SER A 172 18.32 -20.26 23.36
C SER A 172 18.48 -21.11 24.62
N ARG A 173 18.02 -20.60 25.77
CA ARG A 173 18.07 -21.32 27.04
C ARG A 173 16.65 -21.54 27.54
N LYS A 174 16.27 -22.81 27.66
CA LYS A 174 15.06 -23.23 28.36
C LYS A 174 15.42 -23.44 29.83
N LYS A 175 14.63 -22.88 30.75
CA LYS A 175 14.83 -23.14 32.19
C LYS A 175 14.49 -24.61 32.47
N ASN A 176 15.38 -25.32 33.15
CA ASN A 176 15.09 -26.64 33.68
C ASN A 176 14.34 -26.47 35.01
N THR A 177 13.37 -27.36 35.27
CA THR A 177 12.54 -27.32 36.49
C THR A 177 13.23 -27.92 37.71
N SER A 178 14.42 -28.52 37.55
CA SER A 178 15.23 -29.02 38.65
C SER A 178 15.89 -27.86 39.39
N ALA A 179 15.62 -27.76 40.69
CA ALA A 179 16.25 -26.77 41.57
C ALA A 179 17.78 -26.91 41.55
N SER A 180 18.49 -25.77 41.49
CA SER A 180 19.95 -25.74 41.60
C SER A 180 20.36 -26.34 42.95
N GLN A 181 21.27 -27.32 42.93
CA GLN A 181 21.89 -27.78 44.16
C GLN A 181 22.89 -26.71 44.62
N SER A 182 22.67 -26.23 45.84
CA SER A 182 23.47 -25.24 46.54
C SER A 182 24.84 -25.77 46.93
#